data_AF-A0A821RY79-F1
#
_entry.id   AF-A0A821RY79-F1
#
_cell.length_a   1.000
_cell.length_b   1.000
_cell.length_c   1.000
_cell.angle_alpha   90.00
_cell.angle_beta   90.00
_cell.angle_gamma   90.00
#
_symmetry.space_group_name_H-M   'P 1'
#
loop_
_entity.id
_entity.type
_entity.pdbx_description
1 polymer ?
#
loop_
_entity_poly.entity_id
_entity_poly.type
_entity_poly.pdbx_seq_one_letter_code
_entity_poly.pdbx_strand_id
1 'polypeptide(L)'
;MAISRLSIIKFLELALTCACVALHYHSYNADADIGMLVTGTFIGYLIIFAGAAAGYIMQTPSHKRIDIFYSLVGVCLFVASGALIIDRYQHYGRSELKDKNLAKASLAIINGALLLVDAVLTQRGG
;
A
#
# COMPACT_ATOMS: atom_id res chain seq x y z
N MET A 1 13.71 -5.49 -23.87
CA MET A 1 12.92 -4.99 -22.71
C MET A 1 11.60 -5.75 -22.68
N ALA A 2 11.47 -6.75 -21.83
CA ALA A 2 10.17 -7.38 -21.59
C ALA A 2 9.63 -6.78 -20.29
N ILE A 3 8.68 -5.86 -20.40
CA ILE A 3 7.84 -5.48 -19.27
C ILE A 3 7.09 -6.76 -18.88
N SER A 4 7.60 -7.46 -17.87
CA SER A 4 6.95 -8.67 -17.38
C SER A 4 5.67 -8.28 -16.64
N ARG A 5 4.70 -9.20 -16.56
CA ARG A 5 3.46 -8.96 -15.81
C ARG A 5 3.73 -8.59 -14.34
N LEU A 6 4.80 -9.13 -13.75
CA LEU A 6 5.27 -8.77 -12.41
C LEU A 6 5.66 -7.29 -12.30
N SER A 7 6.38 -6.75 -13.30
CA SER A 7 6.83 -5.36 -13.28
C SER A 7 5.66 -4.38 -13.28
N ILE A 8 4.59 -4.67 -14.03
CA ILE A 8 3.39 -3.83 -14.07
C ILE A 8 2.70 -3.76 -12.71
N ILE A 9 2.61 -4.90 -12.02
CA ILE A 9 1.99 -5.00 -10.70
C ILE A 9 2.77 -4.16 -9.69
N LYS A 10 4.10 -4.26 -9.66
CA LYS A 10 4.97 -3.44 -8.80
C LYS A 10 4.79 -1.94 -8.99
N PHE A 11 4.70 -1.48 -10.25
CA PHE A 11 4.44 -0.07 -10.53
C PHE A 11 3.03 0.36 -10.10
N LEU A 12 2.04 -0.53 -10.18
CA LEU A 12 0.68 -0.28 -9.73
C LEU A 12 0.59 -0.20 -8.20
N GLU A 13 1.29 -1.07 -7.46
CA GLU A 13 1.43 -1.01 -5.99
C GLU A 13 2.01 0.33 -5.56
N LEU A 14 3.07 0.78 -6.24
CA LEU A 14 3.69 2.07 -5.98
C LEU A 14 2.72 3.23 -6.25
N ALA A 15 1.99 3.21 -7.36
CA ALA A 15 1.03 4.25 -7.71
C ALA A 15 -0.13 4.34 -6.70
N LEU A 16 -0.68 3.20 -6.27
CA LEU A 16 -1.72 3.15 -5.25
C LEU A 16 -1.22 3.63 -3.88
N THR A 17 0.01 3.28 -3.53
CA THR A 17 0.64 3.76 -2.29
C THR A 17 0.85 5.26 -2.31
N CYS A 18 1.30 5.83 -3.43
CA CYS A 18 1.39 7.29 -3.62
C CYS A 18 0.02 7.97 -3.48
N ALA A 19 -1.04 7.38 -4.04
CA ALA A 19 -2.40 7.90 -3.89
C ALA A 19 -2.86 7.87 -2.41
N CYS A 20 -2.56 6.78 -1.68
CA CYS A 20 -2.85 6.68 -0.25
C CYS A 20 -2.12 7.76 0.55
N VAL A 21 -0.84 8.03 0.26
CA VAL A 21 -0.04 9.08 0.91
C VAL A 21 -0.59 10.47 0.60
N ALA A 22 -0.92 10.76 -0.67
CA ALA A 22 -1.49 12.05 -1.07
C ALA A 22 -2.83 12.33 -0.36
N LEU A 23 -3.70 11.32 -0.27
CA LEU A 23 -4.95 11.41 0.49
C LEU A 23 -4.70 11.49 2.00
N HIS A 24 -3.68 10.81 2.51
CA HIS A 24 -3.30 10.90 3.92
C HIS A 24 -2.82 12.31 4.29
N TYR A 25 -2.09 12.99 3.40
CA TYR A 25 -1.67 14.38 3.60
C TYR A 25 -2.87 15.35 3.65
N HIS A 26 -3.86 15.16 2.78
CA HIS A 26 -5.07 15.98 2.74
C HIS A 26 -6.10 15.67 3.84
N SER A 27 -6.04 14.47 4.42
CA SER A 27 -6.96 14.02 5.47
C SER A 27 -6.14 13.41 6.60
N TYR A 28 -5.23 14.23 7.13
CA TYR A 28 -4.34 13.85 8.20
C TYR A 28 -5.14 13.62 9.48
N ASN A 29 -5.01 12.42 10.04
CA ASN A 29 -5.67 12.06 11.28
C ASN A 29 -4.65 12.26 12.41
N ALA A 30 -4.87 13.27 13.25
CA ALA A 30 -3.95 13.65 14.32
C ALA A 30 -3.99 12.70 15.53
N ASP A 31 -4.91 11.74 15.56
CA ASP A 31 -4.99 10.72 16.60
C ASP A 31 -3.74 9.84 16.55
N ALA A 32 -2.92 9.88 17.62
CA ALA A 32 -1.61 9.24 17.66
C ALA A 32 -1.67 7.72 17.44
N ASP A 33 -2.69 7.05 17.97
CA ASP A 33 -2.77 5.59 17.98
C ASP A 33 -3.04 5.00 16.59
N ILE A 34 -3.98 5.61 15.85
CA ILE A 34 -4.34 5.19 14.48
C ILE A 34 -3.39 5.83 13.47
N GLY A 35 -3.01 7.08 13.71
CA GLY A 35 -2.08 7.83 12.87
C GLY A 35 -0.74 7.12 12.75
N MET A 36 -0.16 6.63 13.85
CA MET A 36 1.15 5.97 13.81
C MET A 36 1.17 4.74 12.89
N LEU A 37 0.18 3.85 13.00
CA LEU A 37 0.12 2.65 12.15
C LEU A 37 -0.14 2.99 10.69
N VAL A 38 -1.08 3.89 10.41
CA VAL A 38 -1.46 4.27 9.05
C VAL A 38 -0.32 5.03 8.36
N THR A 39 0.24 6.04 9.02
CA THR A 39 1.37 6.83 8.48
C THR A 39 2.61 5.95 8.31
N GLY A 40 2.92 5.10 9.30
CA GLY A 40 4.02 4.14 9.23
C GLY A 40 3.87 3.16 8.06
N THR A 41 2.67 2.64 7.85
CA THR A 41 2.38 1.73 6.73
C THR A 41 2.58 2.44 5.39
N PHE A 42 1.95 3.60 5.18
CA PHE A 42 1.99 4.27 3.88
C PHE A 42 3.39 4.80 3.54
N ILE A 43 4.07 5.45 4.48
CA ILE A 43 5.41 5.98 4.24
C ILE A 43 6.44 4.85 4.16
N GLY A 44 6.36 3.85 5.03
CA GLY A 44 7.27 2.70 5.02
C GLY A 44 7.20 1.93 3.70
N TYR A 45 5.98 1.64 3.22
CA TYR A 45 5.80 0.96 1.94
C TYR A 45 6.10 1.83 0.72
N LEU A 46 5.93 3.16 0.81
CA LEU A 46 6.36 4.06 -0.25
C LEU A 46 7.88 3.94 -0.48
N ILE A 47 8.68 3.89 0.58
CA ILE A 47 10.14 3.72 0.48
C ILE A 47 10.48 2.33 -0.08
N ILE A 48 9.83 1.27 0.41
CA ILE A 48 10.07 -0.11 -0.04
C ILE A 48 9.76 -0.24 -1.54
N PHE A 49 8.59 0.21 -1.99
CA PHE A 49 8.18 0.11 -3.39
C PHE A 49 9.00 1.02 -4.31
N ALA A 50 9.40 2.21 -3.85
CA ALA A 50 10.32 3.06 -4.60
C ALA A 50 11.68 2.38 -4.82
N GLY A 51 12.21 1.74 -3.78
CA GLY A 51 13.44 0.95 -3.87
C GLY A 51 13.30 -0.26 -4.82
N ALA A 52 12.18 -0.98 -4.73
CA ALA A 52 11.89 -2.08 -5.64
C ALA A 52 11.79 -1.63 -7.09
N ALA A 53 11.06 -0.54 -7.37
CA ALA A 53 10.95 0.04 -8.71
C ALA A 53 12.30 0.51 -9.26
N ALA A 54 13.12 1.16 -8.42
CA ALA A 54 14.47 1.56 -8.78
C ALA A 54 15.35 0.34 -9.13
N GLY A 55 15.30 -0.73 -8.34
CA GLY A 55 16.01 -1.99 -8.63
C GLY A 55 15.60 -2.61 -9.96
N TYR A 56 14.30 -2.58 -10.30
CA TYR A 56 13.81 -3.01 -11.62
C TYR A 56 14.36 -2.14 -12.76
N ILE A 57 14.38 -0.81 -12.60
CA ILE A 57 14.94 0.11 -13.59
C ILE A 57 16.44 -0.15 -13.79
N MET A 58 17.18 -0.39 -12.71
CA MET A 58 18.63 -0.68 -12.72
C MET A 58 18.97 -2.12 -13.16
N GLN A 59 18.00 -2.92 -13.63
CA GLN A 59 18.20 -4.32 -14.04
C GLN A 59 18.79 -5.21 -12.94
N THR A 60 18.63 -4.81 -11.67
CA THR A 60 19.06 -5.54 -10.48
C THR A 60 17.86 -5.75 -9.56
N PRO A 61 16.88 -6.58 -9.99
CA PRO A 61 15.67 -6.81 -9.22
C PRO A 61 15.99 -7.41 -7.85
N SER A 62 15.16 -7.09 -6.86
CA SER A 62 15.28 -7.61 -5.51
C SER A 62 15.16 -9.14 -5.48
N HIS A 63 15.76 -9.75 -4.47
CA HIS A 63 15.70 -11.20 -4.30
C HIS A 63 14.26 -11.65 -4.00
N LYS A 64 13.77 -12.66 -4.74
CA LYS A 64 12.40 -13.21 -4.68
C LYS A 64 11.86 -13.41 -3.26
N ARG A 65 12.68 -13.95 -2.35
CA ARG A 65 12.26 -14.20 -0.94
C ARG A 65 11.98 -12.91 -0.15
N ILE A 66 12.78 -11.87 -0.39
CA ILE A 66 12.62 -10.57 0.28
C ILE A 66 11.37 -9.88 -0.25
N ASP A 67 11.11 -10.01 -1.55
CA ASP A 67 9.94 -9.42 -2.20
C ASP A 67 8.62 -10.05 -1.69
N ILE A 68 8.58 -11.38 -1.54
CA ILE A 68 7.44 -12.09 -0.92
C ILE A 68 7.25 -11.65 0.54
N PHE A 69 8.34 -11.51 1.32
CA PHE A 69 8.26 -11.07 2.71
C PHE A 69 7.62 -9.68 2.82
N TYR A 70 8.11 -8.70 2.06
CA TYR A 70 7.54 -7.35 2.08
C TYR A 70 6.09 -7.34 1.59
N SER A 71 5.76 -8.14 0.60
CA SER A 71 4.38 -8.24 0.10
C SER A 71 3.44 -8.76 1.17
N LEU A 72 3.77 -9.88 1.85
CA LEU A 72 2.94 -10.45 2.92
C LEU A 72 2.77 -9.51 4.12
N VAL A 73 3.85 -8.90 4.59
CA VAL A 73 3.79 -7.89 5.67
C VAL A 73 2.93 -6.70 5.23
N GLY A 74 2.98 -6.36 3.94
CA GLY A 74 2.26 -5.23 3.36
C GLY A 74 0.78 -5.48 3.32
N VAL A 75 0.35 -6.69 2.94
CA VAL A 75 -1.04 -7.13 3.05
C VAL A 75 -1.57 -6.88 4.46
N CYS A 76 -0.87 -7.40 5.48
CA CYS A 76 -1.30 -7.28 6.87
C CYS A 76 -1.45 -5.81 7.29
N LEU A 77 -0.45 -4.98 6.98
CA LEU A 77 -0.42 -3.59 7.41
C LEU A 77 -1.40 -2.69 6.66
N PHE A 78 -1.53 -2.85 5.33
CA PHE A 78 -2.49 -2.10 4.52
C PHE A 78 -3.94 -2.46 4.86
N VAL A 79 -4.24 -3.75 5.07
CA VAL A 79 -5.58 -4.19 5.47
C VAL A 79 -5.91 -3.72 6.88
N ALA A 80 -4.97 -3.86 7.84
CA ALA A 80 -5.18 -3.35 9.20
C ALA A 80 -5.40 -1.83 9.22
N SER A 81 -4.57 -1.08 8.49
CA SER A 81 -4.71 0.38 8.35
C SER A 81 -6.05 0.77 7.73
N GLY A 82 -6.46 0.09 6.65
CA GLY A 82 -7.76 0.32 6.01
C GLY A 82 -8.94 0.02 6.95
N ALA A 83 -8.91 -1.12 7.64
CA ALA A 83 -9.94 -1.53 8.59
C ALA A 83 -10.10 -0.52 9.73
N LEU A 84 -9.00 -0.03 10.31
CA LEU A 84 -9.04 0.97 11.39
C LEU A 84 -9.60 2.32 10.92
N ILE A 85 -9.27 2.76 9.71
CA ILE A 85 -9.83 4.00 9.16
C ILE A 85 -11.34 3.85 8.93
N ILE A 86 -11.79 2.70 8.42
CA ILE A 86 -13.22 2.42 8.27
C ILE A 86 -13.91 2.43 9.63
N ASP A 87 -13.37 1.70 10.61
CA ASP A 87 -13.97 1.60 11.94
C ASP A 87 -14.15 2.98 12.61
N ARG A 88 -13.15 3.84 12.46
CA ARG A 88 -13.15 5.20 13.01
C ARG A 88 -14.13 6.14 12.32
N TYR A 89 -14.25 6.07 10.99
CA TYR A 89 -14.99 7.06 10.19
C TYR A 89 -16.33 6.56 9.65
N GLN A 90 -16.68 5.28 9.78
CA GLN A 90 -17.95 4.72 9.28
C GLN A 90 -19.19 5.37 9.92
N HIS A 91 -19.10 5.70 11.22
CA HIS A 91 -20.20 6.29 11.99
C HIS A 91 -20.14 7.83 12.07
N TYR A 92 -19.13 8.45 11.47
CA TYR A 92 -19.02 9.91 11.47
C TYR A 92 -20.16 10.55 10.64
N GLY A 93 -20.61 11.72 11.08
CA GLY A 93 -21.59 12.52 10.35
C GLY A 93 -21.14 12.84 8.92
N ARG A 94 -22.10 13.22 8.05
CA ARG A 94 -21.80 13.55 6.65
C ARG A 94 -20.83 14.74 6.60
N SER A 95 -19.60 14.49 6.19
CA SER A 95 -18.52 15.49 6.13
C SER A 95 -17.54 15.09 5.04
N GLU A 96 -16.99 16.06 4.32
CA GLU A 96 -15.99 15.83 3.27
C GLU A 96 -14.76 15.07 3.80
N LEU A 97 -14.42 15.27 5.09
CA LEU A 97 -13.36 14.53 5.77
C LEU A 97 -13.66 13.04 5.91
N LYS A 98 -14.94 12.67 6.06
CA LYS A 98 -15.35 11.26 6.13
C LYS A 98 -15.14 10.59 4.78
N ASP A 99 -15.62 11.21 3.72
CA ASP A 99 -15.59 10.63 2.38
C ASP A 99 -14.14 10.45 1.90
N LYS A 100 -13.26 11.43 2.18
CA LYS A 100 -11.82 11.31 1.90
C LYS A 100 -11.13 10.22 2.71
N ASN A 101 -11.45 10.09 4.00
CA ASN A 101 -10.88 9.03 4.84
C ASN A 101 -11.37 7.64 4.42
N LEU A 102 -12.65 7.48 4.08
CA LEU A 102 -13.18 6.21 3.57
C LEU A 102 -12.60 5.85 2.20
N ALA A 103 -12.40 6.83 1.31
CA ALA A 103 -11.72 6.61 0.03
C ALA A 103 -10.26 6.17 0.21
N LYS A 104 -9.53 6.79 1.16
CA LYS A 104 -8.18 6.37 1.53
C LYS A 104 -8.17 4.94 2.10
N ALA A 105 -9.16 4.58 2.91
CA ALA A 105 -9.28 3.25 3.49
C ALA A 105 -9.56 2.18 2.43
N SER A 106 -10.45 2.45 1.47
CA SER A 106 -10.73 1.51 0.38
C SER A 106 -9.52 1.31 -0.52
N LEU A 107 -8.79 2.38 -0.84
CA LEU A 107 -7.52 2.28 -1.58
C LEU A 107 -6.48 1.46 -0.83
N ALA A 108 -6.38 1.62 0.49
CA ALA A 108 -5.47 0.82 1.31
C ALA A 108 -5.83 -0.68 1.24
N ILE A 109 -7.11 -1.03 1.36
CA ILE A 109 -7.56 -2.44 1.24
C ILE A 109 -7.29 -2.99 -0.16
N ILE A 110 -7.56 -2.22 -1.21
CA ILE A 110 -7.27 -2.62 -2.60
C ILE A 110 -5.77 -2.87 -2.78
N ASN A 111 -4.92 -2.00 -2.25
CA ASN A 111 -3.47 -2.16 -2.33
C ASN A 111 -3.01 -3.42 -1.56
N GLY A 112 -3.61 -3.70 -0.40
CA GLY A 112 -3.41 -4.94 0.33
C GLY A 112 -3.79 -6.18 -0.49
N ALA A 113 -4.92 -6.17 -1.20
CA ALA A 113 -5.30 -7.27 -2.08
C ALA A 113 -4.31 -7.45 -3.24
N LEU A 114 -3.82 -6.33 -3.80
CA LEU A 114 -2.86 -6.34 -4.90
C LEU A 114 -1.51 -6.95 -4.49
N LEU A 115 -1.03 -6.60 -3.29
CA LEU A 115 0.17 -7.20 -2.69
C LEU A 115 0.05 -8.70 -2.46
N LEU A 116 -1.16 -9.18 -2.14
CA LEU A 116 -1.41 -10.61 -1.99
C LEU A 116 -1.33 -11.32 -3.34
N VAL A 117 -1.88 -10.71 -4.39
CA VAL A 117 -1.77 -11.22 -5.77
C VAL A 117 -0.31 -11.22 -6.21
N ASP A 118 0.44 -10.16 -5.94
CA ASP A 118 1.87 -10.07 -6.25
C ASP A 118 2.66 -11.17 -5.53
N ALA A 119 2.46 -11.36 -4.23
CA ALA A 119 3.13 -12.42 -3.47
C ALA A 119 2.90 -13.82 -4.08
N VAL A 120 1.66 -14.12 -4.50
CA VAL A 120 1.30 -15.40 -5.13
C VAL A 120 1.93 -15.54 -6.51
N LEU A 121 1.89 -14.50 -7.33
CA LEU A 121 2.49 -14.51 -8.67
C LEU A 121 4.01 -14.60 -8.60
N THR A 122 4.64 -13.86 -7.69
CA THR A 122 6.06 -13.94 -7.41
C THR A 122 6.40 -15.35 -6.96
N GLN A 123 5.65 -15.98 -6.05
CA GLN A 123 5.90 -17.37 -5.65
C GLN A 123 5.83 -18.36 -6.83
N ARG A 124 4.82 -18.25 -7.70
CA ARG A 124 4.54 -19.17 -8.82
C ARG A 124 5.39 -18.94 -10.07
N GLY A 125 5.80 -17.71 -10.34
CA GLY A 125 6.41 -17.27 -11.61
C GLY A 125 7.92 -17.09 -11.57
N GLY A 126 8.63 -17.81 -10.70
CA GLY A 126 10.10 -17.82 -10.72
C GLY A 126 10.66 -19.22 -10.87
#